data_AF-A0A0D6ETG1-F1
#
_entry.id   AF-A0A0D6ETG1-F1
#
_cell.length_a   1.000
_cell.length_b   1.000
_cell.length_c   1.000
_cell.angle_alpha   90.00
_cell.angle_beta   90.00
_cell.angle_gamma   90.00
#
_symmetry.space_group_name_H-M   'P 1'
#
loop_
_entity.id
_entity.type
_entity.pdbx_description
1 polymer ?
#
loop_
_entity_poly.entity_id
_entity_poly.type
_entity_poly.pdbx_seq_one_letter_code
_entity_poly.pdbx_strand_id
1 'polypeptide(L)'
;MSVPPSWKDLGKSASDLLNKDFPLAGNSLEVKTRAPNNVAFRVSGTRDAKSNAIAGDLEAKYVDAKNGVTLTQTWTTSNVLKTQVELENQVAKGLKLDIQGHLLPATQGKSAYVTAIYKQPSLHTRALLDVFKGPTFTADAVIGRDGFLLGAESTYSVPTGSITRYALGLGYAAPSYTVTLHGLANLSVFSASYYHKVSKDVEAGAKAIWDSKSTTSNVGLEVGTKAYLDNTAFVKAKVNNAGVLVLGYTQALRPGVKASFGLAVDTSKLGEVSAAGTGASAHKVGTSLTFEATD
;
A
#
# COMPACT_ATOMS: atom_id res chain seq x y z
N MET A 1 -8.43 -3.29 25.63
CA MET A 1 -7.55 -4.00 24.66
C MET A 1 -7.67 -3.30 23.32
N SER A 2 -6.57 -3.10 22.59
CA SER A 2 -6.60 -2.45 21.28
C SER A 2 -7.17 -3.38 20.21
N VAL A 3 -7.72 -2.81 19.15
CA VAL A 3 -8.10 -3.54 17.94
C VAL A 3 -6.81 -3.85 17.18
N PRO A 4 -6.53 -5.12 16.82
CA PRO A 4 -5.35 -5.45 16.02
C PRO A 4 -5.48 -4.85 14.61
N PRO A 5 -4.36 -4.66 13.89
CA PRO A 5 -4.40 -4.23 12.49
C PRO A 5 -5.12 -5.25 11.61
N SER A 6 -5.59 -4.81 10.44
CA SER A 6 -6.06 -5.73 9.41
C SER A 6 -4.92 -6.64 8.94
N TRP A 7 -5.23 -7.80 8.37
CA TRP A 7 -4.21 -8.68 7.79
C TRP A 7 -3.30 -7.94 6.79
N LYS A 8 -3.89 -7.07 5.96
CA LYS A 8 -3.16 -6.22 4.99
C LYS A 8 -2.23 -5.21 5.67
N ASP A 9 -2.56 -4.77 6.87
CA ASP A 9 -1.78 -3.80 7.65
C ASP A 9 -0.79 -4.48 8.62
N LEU A 10 -0.74 -5.82 8.68
CA LEU A 10 0.28 -6.54 9.43
C LEU A 10 1.66 -6.26 8.80
N GLY A 11 2.59 -5.70 9.58
CA GLY A 11 3.92 -5.31 9.08
C GLY A 11 3.94 -4.00 8.27
N LYS A 12 2.83 -3.24 8.27
CA LYS A 12 2.71 -1.98 7.53
C LYS A 12 3.81 -0.98 7.85
N SER A 13 4.22 -0.84 9.11
CA SER A 13 5.26 0.15 9.49
C SER A 13 6.58 -0.08 8.76
N ALA A 14 7.05 -1.33 8.69
CA ALA A 14 8.26 -1.68 7.94
C ALA A 14 8.06 -1.50 6.42
N SER A 15 6.89 -1.92 5.90
CA SER A 15 6.57 -1.77 4.48
C SER A 15 6.50 -0.30 4.05
N ASP A 16 5.87 0.55 4.87
CA ASP A 16 5.74 1.99 4.63
C ASP A 16 7.11 2.68 4.70
N LEU A 17 7.96 2.30 5.65
CA LEU A 17 9.33 2.79 5.73
C LEU A 17 10.14 2.46 4.46
N LEU A 18 10.01 1.24 3.94
CA LEU A 18 10.82 0.76 2.81
C LEU A 18 10.25 1.08 1.42
N ASN A 19 8.96 1.42 1.31
CA ASN A 19 8.32 1.55 -0.01
C ASN A 19 7.61 2.89 -0.24
N LYS A 20 7.07 3.56 0.79
CA LYS A 20 6.41 4.85 0.59
C LYS A 20 7.41 5.99 0.43
N ASP A 21 6.95 7.11 -0.12
CA ASP A 21 7.73 8.35 -0.28
C ASP A 21 8.99 8.22 -1.15
N PHE A 22 9.05 7.17 -1.98
CA PHE A 22 10.04 6.98 -3.02
C PHE A 22 9.37 7.11 -4.39
N PRO A 23 9.24 8.32 -4.97
CA PRO A 23 8.61 8.51 -6.26
C PRO A 23 9.55 8.06 -7.39
N LEU A 24 9.79 6.74 -7.51
CA LEU A 24 10.66 6.14 -8.52
C LEU A 24 9.93 5.73 -9.80
N ALA A 25 8.59 5.75 -9.77
CA ALA A 25 7.75 5.37 -10.91
C ALA A 25 7.73 6.44 -12.01
N GLY A 26 8.19 7.66 -11.71
CA GLY A 26 8.25 8.78 -12.64
C GLY A 26 7.74 10.06 -11.97
N ASN A 27 6.97 10.86 -12.70
CA ASN A 27 6.50 12.16 -12.22
C ASN A 27 5.00 12.07 -11.89
N SER A 28 4.64 12.32 -10.64
CA SER A 28 3.24 12.35 -10.20
C SER A 28 2.82 13.72 -9.70
N LEU A 29 1.57 14.04 -9.97
CA LEU A 29 0.88 15.23 -9.49
C LEU A 29 -0.44 14.77 -8.88
N GLU A 30 -0.68 15.14 -7.63
CA GLU A 30 -1.93 14.87 -6.92
C GLU A 30 -2.50 16.19 -6.40
N VAL A 31 -3.78 16.42 -6.65
CA VAL A 31 -4.53 17.58 -6.19
C VAL A 31 -5.76 17.08 -5.44
N LYS A 32 -5.88 17.44 -4.17
CA LYS A 32 -7.03 17.17 -3.31
C LYS A 32 -7.73 18.47 -2.98
N THR A 33 -9.02 18.51 -3.24
CA THR A 33 -9.90 19.63 -2.88
C THR A 33 -11.08 19.11 -2.08
N ARG A 34 -11.63 19.97 -1.22
CA ARG A 34 -12.86 19.69 -0.46
C ARG A 34 -13.86 20.78 -0.80
N ALA A 35 -15.05 20.38 -1.24
CA ALA A 35 -16.15 21.29 -1.48
C ALA A 35 -16.91 21.59 -0.17
N PRO A 36 -17.60 22.75 -0.07
CA PRO A 36 -18.36 23.13 1.14
C PRO A 36 -19.46 22.15 1.54
N ASN A 37 -19.92 21.31 0.61
CA ASN A 37 -20.88 20.23 0.86
C ASN A 37 -20.22 18.92 1.35
N ASN A 38 -18.97 18.97 1.83
CA ASN A 38 -18.17 17.84 2.30
C ASN A 38 -17.80 16.79 1.26
N VAL A 39 -18.01 17.05 -0.03
CA VAL A 39 -17.48 16.20 -1.11
C VAL A 39 -15.99 16.50 -1.28
N ALA A 40 -15.15 15.48 -1.17
CA ALA A 40 -13.73 15.57 -1.47
C ALA A 40 -13.49 15.12 -2.92
N PHE A 41 -12.74 15.90 -3.68
CA PHE A 41 -12.26 15.53 -5.00
C PHE A 41 -10.76 15.28 -4.95
N ARG A 42 -10.31 14.22 -5.60
CA ARG A 42 -8.88 13.95 -5.82
C ARG A 42 -8.65 13.77 -7.31
N VAL A 43 -7.76 14.57 -7.87
CA VAL A 43 -7.24 14.39 -9.22
C VAL A 43 -5.78 13.98 -9.09
N SER A 44 -5.42 12.84 -9.66
CA SER A 44 -4.03 12.39 -9.67
C SER A 44 -3.61 12.03 -11.09
N GLY A 45 -2.42 12.45 -11.48
CA GLY A 45 -1.77 12.06 -12.73
C GLY A 45 -0.38 11.52 -12.44
N THR A 46 -0.01 10.41 -13.07
CA THR A 46 1.34 9.84 -13.00
C THR A 46 1.84 9.57 -14.41
N ARG A 47 2.96 10.19 -14.76
CA ARG A 47 3.75 9.84 -15.93
C ARG A 47 4.73 8.74 -15.54
N ASP A 48 4.58 7.58 -16.14
CA ASP A 48 5.47 6.45 -15.90
C ASP A 48 6.81 6.66 -16.63
N ALA A 49 7.92 6.52 -15.92
CA ALA A 49 9.26 6.75 -16.45
C ALA A 49 9.72 5.69 -17.46
N LYS A 50 9.12 4.49 -17.45
CA LYS A 50 9.52 3.39 -18.34
C LYS A 50 8.79 3.44 -19.68
N SER A 51 7.49 3.65 -19.64
CA SER A 51 6.59 3.65 -20.80
C SER A 51 6.33 5.04 -21.37
N ASN A 52 6.65 6.11 -20.62
CA ASN A 52 6.22 7.48 -20.88
C ASN A 52 4.71 7.69 -20.93
N ALA A 53 3.90 6.68 -20.60
CA ALA A 53 2.45 6.80 -20.56
C ALA A 53 2.03 7.67 -19.37
N ILE A 54 0.97 8.46 -19.57
CA ILE A 54 0.38 9.28 -18.52
C ILE A 54 -0.94 8.62 -18.11
N ALA A 55 -0.97 8.08 -16.90
CA ALA A 55 -2.18 7.59 -16.27
C ALA A 55 -2.77 8.69 -15.38
N GLY A 56 -4.08 8.85 -15.40
CA GLY A 56 -4.78 9.80 -14.55
C GLY A 56 -6.00 9.17 -13.91
N ASP A 57 -6.32 9.62 -12.69
CA ASP A 57 -7.49 9.22 -11.93
C ASP A 57 -8.21 10.47 -11.43
N LEU A 58 -9.52 10.50 -11.65
CA LEU A 58 -10.44 11.47 -11.06
C LEU A 58 -11.29 10.73 -10.03
N GLU A 59 -11.22 11.13 -8.77
CA GLU A 59 -11.98 10.56 -7.67
C GLU A 59 -12.87 11.62 -7.02
N ALA A 60 -14.12 11.27 -6.77
CA ALA A 60 -15.07 12.04 -5.98
C ALA A 60 -15.54 11.18 -4.80
N LYS A 61 -15.37 11.70 -3.59
CA LYS A 61 -15.70 11.02 -2.34
C LYS A 61 -16.72 11.84 -1.56
N TYR A 62 -17.91 11.28 -1.39
CA TYR A 62 -18.96 11.83 -0.54
C TYR A 62 -19.04 11.02 0.76
N VAL A 63 -19.04 11.71 1.90
CA VAL A 63 -19.13 11.09 3.23
C VAL A 63 -20.38 11.61 3.93
N ASP A 64 -21.32 10.72 4.17
CA ASP A 64 -22.47 10.99 5.02
C ASP A 64 -22.20 10.43 6.42
N ALA A 65 -21.65 11.29 7.29
CA ALA A 65 -21.29 10.92 8.65
C ALA A 65 -22.50 10.51 9.51
N LYS A 66 -23.71 11.01 9.21
CA LYS A 66 -24.92 10.69 9.99
C LYS A 66 -25.34 9.24 9.78
N ASN A 67 -25.29 8.81 8.52
CA ASN A 67 -25.70 7.45 8.12
C ASN A 67 -24.50 6.49 7.99
N GLY A 68 -23.27 6.93 8.29
CA GLY A 68 -22.06 6.09 8.20
C GLY A 68 -21.78 5.57 6.78
N VAL A 69 -22.32 6.25 5.76
CA VAL A 69 -22.17 5.89 4.35
C VAL A 69 -21.04 6.71 3.74
N THR A 70 -20.17 6.05 2.99
CA THR A 70 -19.16 6.72 2.16
C THR A 70 -19.30 6.21 0.74
N LEU A 71 -19.57 7.12 -0.19
CA LEU A 71 -19.62 6.84 -1.62
C LEU A 71 -18.34 7.40 -2.26
N THR A 72 -17.57 6.55 -2.92
CA THR A 72 -16.40 6.95 -3.67
C THR A 72 -16.57 6.54 -5.13
N GLN A 73 -16.50 7.50 -6.03
CA GLN A 73 -16.54 7.29 -7.47
C GLN A 73 -15.18 7.64 -8.05
N THR A 74 -14.59 6.74 -8.82
CA THR A 74 -13.32 6.97 -9.51
C THR A 74 -13.47 6.70 -11.00
N TRP A 75 -12.91 7.58 -11.82
CA TRP A 75 -12.78 7.37 -13.26
C TRP A 75 -11.31 7.52 -13.67
N THR A 76 -10.79 6.48 -14.30
CA THR A 76 -9.39 6.43 -14.75
C THR A 76 -9.26 6.76 -16.24
N THR A 77 -8.09 7.23 -16.68
CA THR A 77 -7.81 7.47 -18.12
C THR A 77 -7.79 6.20 -18.96
N SER A 78 -7.65 5.02 -18.34
CA SER A 78 -7.86 3.71 -18.98
C SER A 78 -9.35 3.36 -19.13
N ASN A 79 -10.24 4.31 -18.90
CA ASN A 79 -11.69 4.18 -18.95
C ASN A 79 -12.22 3.09 -18.00
N VAL A 80 -11.68 3.03 -16.77
CA VAL A 80 -12.25 2.18 -15.71
C VAL A 80 -13.09 3.06 -14.80
N LEU A 81 -14.37 2.73 -14.68
CA LEU A 81 -15.29 3.36 -13.75
C LEU A 81 -15.38 2.50 -12.49
N LYS A 82 -14.92 3.02 -11.35
CA LYS A 82 -14.96 2.34 -10.05
C LYS A 82 -15.98 3.04 -9.17
N THR A 83 -16.94 2.30 -8.65
CA THR A 83 -17.93 2.76 -7.69
C THR A 83 -17.75 1.97 -6.41
N GLN A 84 -17.48 2.65 -5.32
CA GLN A 84 -17.27 2.06 -4.01
C GLN A 84 -18.26 2.64 -3.01
N VAL A 85 -18.98 1.77 -2.31
CA VAL A 85 -19.94 2.13 -1.27
C VAL A 85 -19.52 1.44 0.02
N GLU A 86 -19.12 2.24 1.00
CA GLU A 86 -18.76 1.78 2.33
C GLU A 86 -19.88 2.13 3.30
N LEU A 87 -20.25 1.18 4.15
CA LEU A 87 -21.22 1.32 5.22
C LEU A 87 -20.56 0.89 6.52
N GLU A 88 -20.36 1.82 7.45
CA GLU A 88 -19.66 1.57 8.70
C GLU A 88 -20.57 1.76 9.90
N ASN A 89 -20.52 0.82 10.85
CA ASN A 89 -21.21 0.85 12.14
C ASN A 89 -22.75 0.90 12.11
N GLN A 90 -23.40 0.73 10.95
CA GLN A 90 -24.86 0.77 10.84
C GLN A 90 -25.54 -0.55 11.19
N VAL A 91 -24.99 -1.68 10.75
CA VAL A 91 -25.56 -3.02 11.02
C VAL A 91 -25.12 -3.51 12.40
N ALA A 92 -23.84 -3.33 12.72
CA ALA A 92 -23.26 -3.67 14.02
C ALA A 92 -22.05 -2.78 14.31
N LYS A 93 -21.80 -2.48 15.60
CA LYS A 93 -20.61 -1.76 16.03
C LYS A 93 -19.35 -2.53 15.63
N GLY A 94 -18.42 -1.86 14.96
CA GLY A 94 -17.18 -2.45 14.46
C GLY A 94 -17.31 -3.17 13.12
N LEU A 95 -18.53 -3.30 12.56
CA LEU A 95 -18.73 -3.85 11.22
C LEU A 95 -18.65 -2.75 10.17
N LYS A 96 -17.83 -2.97 9.15
CA LYS A 96 -17.72 -2.17 7.94
C LYS A 96 -18.00 -3.07 6.73
N LEU A 97 -19.04 -2.74 5.98
CA LEU A 97 -19.34 -3.35 4.70
C LEU A 97 -18.82 -2.44 3.59
N ASP A 98 -18.18 -3.00 2.58
CA ASP A 98 -17.58 -2.28 1.47
C ASP A 98 -17.91 -3.01 0.17
N ILE A 99 -18.69 -2.36 -0.68
CA ILE A 99 -19.13 -2.88 -1.97
C ILE A 99 -18.43 -2.07 -3.05
N GLN A 100 -17.60 -2.74 -3.85
CA GLN A 100 -16.87 -2.13 -4.95
C GLN A 100 -17.33 -2.75 -6.26
N GLY A 101 -17.75 -1.92 -7.22
CA GLY A 101 -18.03 -2.31 -8.59
C GLY A 101 -17.06 -1.62 -9.54
N HIS A 102 -16.41 -2.37 -10.41
CA HIS A 102 -15.62 -1.81 -11.51
C HIS A 102 -16.27 -2.18 -12.84
N LEU A 103 -16.46 -1.17 -13.68
CA LEU A 103 -16.96 -1.28 -15.04
C LEU A 103 -15.86 -0.79 -15.99
N LEU A 104 -15.56 -1.60 -17.00
CA LEU A 104 -14.73 -1.22 -18.15
C LEU A 104 -15.68 -1.03 -19.33
N PRO A 105 -16.12 0.20 -19.66
CA PRO A 105 -17.11 0.42 -20.71
C PRO A 105 -16.63 -0.04 -22.08
N ALA A 106 -15.34 0.11 -22.37
CA ALA A 106 -14.76 -0.25 -23.67
C ALA A 106 -14.80 -1.76 -23.97
N THR A 107 -14.56 -2.61 -22.96
CA THR A 107 -14.54 -4.08 -23.11
C THR A 107 -15.78 -4.75 -22.51
N GLN A 108 -16.70 -3.95 -21.97
CA GLN A 108 -17.86 -4.40 -21.18
C GLN A 108 -17.50 -5.30 -19.98
N GLY A 109 -16.24 -5.28 -19.56
CA GLY A 109 -15.76 -6.04 -18.41
C GLY A 109 -16.39 -5.52 -17.11
N LYS A 110 -16.92 -6.43 -16.30
CA LYS A 110 -17.51 -6.12 -14.99
C LYS A 110 -16.78 -6.91 -13.91
N SER A 111 -16.45 -6.24 -12.82
CA SER A 111 -16.01 -6.90 -11.59
C SER A 111 -16.70 -6.28 -10.40
N ALA A 112 -17.00 -7.08 -9.39
CA ALA A 112 -17.59 -6.61 -8.16
C ALA A 112 -16.99 -7.37 -6.99
N TYR A 113 -16.66 -6.62 -5.95
CA TYR A 113 -16.06 -7.10 -4.73
C TYR A 113 -16.96 -6.69 -3.57
N VAL A 114 -17.33 -7.66 -2.75
CA VAL A 114 -18.07 -7.41 -1.51
C VAL A 114 -17.15 -7.75 -0.36
N THR A 115 -16.80 -6.77 0.45
CA THR A 115 -15.90 -6.94 1.59
C THR A 115 -16.65 -6.62 2.87
N ALA A 116 -16.69 -7.58 3.79
CA ALA A 116 -17.16 -7.38 5.15
C ALA A 116 -15.96 -7.39 6.10
N ILE A 117 -15.79 -6.34 6.87
CA ILE A 117 -14.71 -6.17 7.85
C ILE A 117 -15.34 -6.06 9.21
N TYR A 118 -14.94 -6.92 10.16
CA TYR A 118 -15.42 -6.85 11.52
C TYR A 118 -14.25 -6.61 12.49
N LYS A 119 -14.39 -5.55 13.29
CA LYS A 119 -13.37 -5.07 14.23
C LYS A 119 -13.91 -5.16 15.65
N GLN A 120 -13.20 -5.87 16.50
CA GLN A 120 -13.49 -6.02 17.91
C GLN A 120 -12.17 -5.92 18.70
N PRO A 121 -12.17 -5.58 20.00
CA PRO A 121 -10.96 -5.66 20.80
C PRO A 121 -10.33 -7.06 20.67
N SER A 122 -9.03 -7.10 20.36
CA SER A 122 -8.26 -8.34 20.13
C SER A 122 -8.58 -9.14 18.86
N LEU A 123 -9.55 -8.74 18.03
CA LEU A 123 -9.91 -9.45 16.80
C LEU A 123 -10.20 -8.49 15.64
N HIS A 124 -9.56 -8.73 14.50
CA HIS A 124 -9.88 -8.06 13.24
C HIS A 124 -10.07 -9.13 12.17
N THR A 125 -11.28 -9.27 11.63
CA THR A 125 -11.58 -10.21 10.55
C THR A 125 -12.06 -9.49 9.31
N ARG A 126 -11.82 -10.10 8.16
CA ARG A 126 -12.31 -9.63 6.87
C ARG A 126 -12.71 -10.83 6.02
N ALA A 127 -13.85 -10.70 5.35
CA ALA A 127 -14.31 -11.60 4.32
C ALA A 127 -14.51 -10.80 3.03
N LEU A 128 -13.89 -11.22 1.95
CA LEU A 128 -13.97 -10.60 0.63
C LEU A 128 -14.48 -11.62 -0.37
N LEU A 129 -15.52 -11.26 -1.11
CA LEU A 129 -16.12 -12.05 -2.17
C LEU A 129 -15.91 -11.32 -3.50
N ASP A 130 -15.17 -11.93 -4.43
CA ASP A 130 -15.15 -11.52 -5.84
C ASP A 130 -16.26 -12.27 -6.57
N VAL A 131 -17.21 -11.53 -7.14
CA VAL A 131 -18.46 -12.09 -7.70
C VAL A 131 -18.30 -12.52 -9.16
N PHE A 132 -17.45 -11.84 -9.94
CA PHE A 132 -17.46 -11.95 -11.41
C PHE A 132 -16.27 -12.73 -11.96
N LYS A 133 -15.08 -12.64 -11.34
CA LYS A 133 -13.97 -13.53 -11.71
C LYS A 133 -14.12 -14.81 -10.92
N GLY A 134 -14.85 -15.78 -11.49
CA GLY A 134 -14.96 -17.15 -11.01
C GLY A 134 -14.98 -17.27 -9.48
N PRO A 135 -16.15 -17.21 -8.84
CA PRO A 135 -16.33 -16.61 -7.53
C PRO A 135 -15.24 -17.04 -6.54
N THR A 136 -14.47 -16.06 -6.05
CA THR A 136 -13.43 -16.34 -5.06
C THR A 136 -13.83 -15.74 -3.73
N PHE A 137 -13.65 -16.51 -2.67
CA PHE A 137 -13.91 -16.12 -1.31
C PHE A 137 -12.58 -16.05 -0.57
N THR A 138 -12.20 -14.85 -0.11
CA THR A 138 -11.01 -14.64 0.71
C THR A 138 -11.45 -14.29 2.13
N ALA A 139 -10.98 -15.04 3.11
CA ALA A 139 -11.17 -14.73 4.51
C ALA A 139 -9.81 -14.54 5.18
N ASP A 140 -9.71 -13.50 6.01
CA ASP A 140 -8.57 -13.27 6.88
C ASP A 140 -9.02 -12.88 8.29
N ALA A 141 -8.18 -13.24 9.25
CA ALA A 141 -8.38 -12.94 10.65
C ALA A 141 -7.03 -12.63 11.28
N VAL A 142 -6.99 -11.58 12.10
CA VAL A 142 -5.85 -11.21 12.94
C VAL A 142 -6.33 -11.14 14.37
N ILE A 143 -5.68 -11.91 15.24
CA ILE A 143 -5.91 -11.91 16.68
C ILE A 143 -4.71 -11.23 17.33
N GLY A 144 -4.98 -10.33 18.26
CA GLY A 144 -3.94 -9.58 18.98
C GLY A 144 -4.08 -9.72 20.49
N ARG A 145 -3.01 -10.11 21.18
CA ARG A 145 -2.97 -10.16 22.65
C ARG A 145 -1.59 -9.75 23.16
N ASP A 146 -1.56 -8.78 24.07
CA ASP A 146 -0.37 -8.33 24.80
C ASP A 146 0.86 -8.06 23.89
N GLY A 147 0.60 -7.43 22.74
CA GLY A 147 1.61 -7.09 21.72
C GLY A 147 1.82 -8.16 20.65
N PHE A 148 1.48 -9.43 20.92
CA PHE A 148 1.52 -10.49 19.93
C PHE A 148 0.34 -10.37 18.95
N LEU A 149 0.63 -10.62 17.68
CA LEU A 149 -0.31 -10.61 16.57
C LEU A 149 -0.19 -11.93 15.82
N LEU A 150 -1.29 -12.66 15.66
CA LEU A 150 -1.38 -13.85 14.85
C LEU A 150 -2.42 -13.60 13.76
N GLY A 151 -1.99 -13.67 12.51
CA GLY A 151 -2.83 -13.49 11.35
C GLY A 151 -2.85 -14.73 10.46
N ALA A 152 -3.97 -14.99 9.83
CA ALA A 152 -4.10 -15.98 8.78
C ALA A 152 -5.01 -15.46 7.67
N GLU A 153 -4.74 -15.90 6.46
CA GLU A 153 -5.55 -15.59 5.28
C GLU A 153 -5.71 -16.83 4.42
N SER A 154 -6.91 -17.04 3.89
CA SER A 154 -7.24 -18.13 2.99
C SER A 154 -8.13 -17.62 1.87
N THR A 155 -7.85 -18.03 0.63
CA THR A 155 -8.67 -17.77 -0.55
C THR A 155 -9.12 -19.09 -1.15
N TYR A 156 -10.43 -19.27 -1.25
CA TYR A 156 -11.10 -20.37 -1.92
C TYR A 156 -11.62 -19.93 -3.29
N SER A 157 -11.39 -20.74 -4.31
CA SER A 157 -11.89 -20.51 -5.67
C SER A 157 -13.00 -21.50 -5.97
N VAL A 158 -14.22 -21.00 -6.17
CA VAL A 158 -15.40 -21.82 -6.49
C VAL A 158 -15.26 -22.56 -7.82
N PRO A 159 -14.72 -21.97 -8.91
CA PRO A 159 -14.57 -22.70 -10.19
C PRO A 159 -13.64 -23.91 -10.10
N THR A 160 -12.59 -23.82 -9.28
CA THR A 160 -11.60 -24.90 -9.12
C THR A 160 -11.93 -25.82 -7.95
N GLY A 161 -12.95 -25.49 -7.15
CA GLY A 161 -13.34 -26.24 -5.97
C GLY A 161 -12.26 -26.34 -4.88
N SER A 162 -11.25 -25.45 -4.89
CA SER A 162 -10.02 -25.62 -4.12
C SER A 162 -9.52 -24.33 -3.47
N ILE A 163 -8.75 -24.48 -2.39
CA ILE A 163 -8.03 -23.37 -1.76
C ILE A 163 -6.85 -22.99 -2.66
N THR A 164 -6.90 -21.81 -3.26
CA THR A 164 -5.87 -21.33 -4.19
C THR A 164 -4.77 -20.57 -3.47
N ARG A 165 -5.11 -19.92 -2.35
CA ARG A 165 -4.16 -19.13 -1.59
C ARG A 165 -4.31 -19.35 -0.09
N TYR A 166 -3.21 -19.54 0.61
CA TYR A 166 -3.16 -19.43 2.07
C TYR A 166 -1.88 -18.72 2.50
N ALA A 167 -2.00 -17.97 3.59
CA ALA A 167 -0.89 -17.25 4.18
C ALA A 167 -1.03 -17.18 5.70
N LEU A 168 0.09 -17.15 6.39
CA LEU A 168 0.19 -17.06 7.84
C LEU A 168 1.09 -15.90 8.22
N GLY A 169 0.78 -15.21 9.31
CA GLY A 169 1.52 -14.05 9.77
C GLY A 169 1.63 -14.06 11.27
N LEU A 170 2.83 -13.82 11.77
CA LEU A 170 3.14 -13.64 13.18
C LEU A 170 3.74 -12.26 13.34
N GLY A 171 3.36 -11.55 14.39
CA GLY A 171 3.87 -10.23 14.67
C GLY A 171 3.99 -9.98 16.16
N TYR A 172 4.90 -9.09 16.51
CA TYR A 172 5.01 -8.51 17.83
C TYR A 172 5.12 -7.01 17.68
N ALA A 173 4.16 -6.29 18.22
CA ALA A 173 4.06 -4.84 18.18
C ALA A 173 4.29 -4.27 19.58
N ALA A 174 5.42 -3.61 19.76
CA ALA A 174 5.74 -2.80 20.93
C ALA A 174 5.69 -1.30 20.56
N PRO A 175 5.63 -0.38 21.54
CA PRO A 175 5.62 1.06 21.27
C PRO A 175 6.83 1.58 20.48
N SER A 176 8.00 0.96 20.65
CA SER A 176 9.26 1.38 20.01
C SER A 176 9.65 0.52 18.81
N TYR A 177 9.23 -0.75 18.74
CA TYR A 177 9.60 -1.64 17.65
C TYR A 177 8.47 -2.61 17.29
N THR A 178 8.46 -3.03 16.03
CA THR A 178 7.53 -4.03 15.51
C THR A 178 8.30 -5.05 14.70
N VAL A 179 8.13 -6.33 15.03
CA VAL A 179 8.67 -7.46 14.27
C VAL A 179 7.50 -8.18 13.63
N THR A 180 7.61 -8.56 12.37
CA THR A 180 6.59 -9.36 11.68
C THR A 180 7.23 -10.42 10.79
N LEU A 181 6.65 -11.61 10.79
CA LEU A 181 7.01 -12.77 9.99
C LEU A 181 5.79 -13.20 9.20
N HIS A 182 5.85 -13.19 7.87
CA HIS A 182 4.78 -13.66 7.00
C HIS A 182 5.24 -14.88 6.21
N GLY A 183 4.43 -15.93 6.16
CA GLY A 183 4.47 -16.96 5.14
C GLY A 183 3.41 -16.66 4.09
N LEU A 184 3.83 -16.21 2.92
CA LEU A 184 3.01 -15.80 1.78
C LEU A 184 3.07 -16.86 0.68
N ALA A 185 2.22 -16.70 -0.35
CA ALA A 185 2.19 -17.54 -1.54
C ALA A 185 2.16 -19.05 -1.21
N ASN A 186 1.18 -19.49 -0.42
CA ASN A 186 1.04 -20.89 -0.01
C ASN A 186 2.26 -21.41 0.77
N LEU A 187 2.76 -20.55 1.67
CA LEU A 187 3.96 -20.80 2.49
C LEU A 187 5.23 -21.12 1.67
N SER A 188 5.32 -20.59 0.46
CA SER A 188 6.57 -20.65 -0.32
C SER A 188 7.45 -19.43 -0.11
N VAL A 189 6.85 -18.26 0.09
CA VAL A 189 7.59 -16.99 0.26
C VAL A 189 7.51 -16.55 1.72
N PHE A 190 8.62 -16.63 2.43
CA PHE A 190 8.74 -16.14 3.79
C PHE A 190 9.30 -14.72 3.80
N SER A 191 8.63 -13.81 4.48
CA SER A 191 9.02 -12.42 4.61
C SER A 191 9.13 -12.07 6.08
N ALA A 192 10.34 -11.76 6.54
CA ALA A 192 10.59 -11.20 7.87
C ALA A 192 10.82 -9.70 7.75
N SER A 193 10.21 -8.90 8.61
CA SER A 193 10.48 -7.47 8.67
C SER A 193 10.55 -6.96 10.10
N TYR A 194 11.38 -5.97 10.28
CA TYR A 194 11.61 -5.28 11.54
C TYR A 194 11.48 -3.78 11.32
N TYR A 195 10.78 -3.12 12.23
CA TYR A 195 10.64 -1.68 12.31
C TYR A 195 11.04 -1.23 13.70
N HIS A 196 11.80 -0.15 13.79
CA HIS A 196 12.28 0.42 15.04
C HIS A 196 12.24 1.94 14.96
N LYS A 197 11.47 2.54 15.85
CA LYS A 197 11.54 3.97 16.15
C LYS A 197 12.67 4.21 17.14
N VAL A 198 13.86 4.52 16.61
CA VAL A 198 15.08 4.74 17.40
C VAL A 198 14.97 6.02 18.23
N SER A 199 14.44 7.08 17.63
CA SER A 199 14.18 8.36 18.30
C SER A 199 12.92 9.03 17.73
N LYS A 200 12.62 10.26 18.18
CA LYS A 200 11.54 11.06 17.56
C LYS A 200 11.87 11.43 16.11
N ASP A 201 13.17 11.49 15.79
CA ASP A 201 13.68 12.02 14.53
C ASP A 201 14.24 10.93 13.62
N VAL A 202 14.42 9.69 14.12
CA VAL A 202 14.98 8.58 13.34
C VAL A 202 14.17 7.31 13.51
N GLU A 203 13.77 6.73 12.37
CA GLU A 203 13.13 5.42 12.25
C GLU A 203 13.98 4.53 11.36
N ALA A 204 14.21 3.30 11.77
CA ALA A 204 14.97 2.31 11.02
C ALA A 204 14.14 1.04 10.80
N GLY A 205 14.46 0.29 9.76
CA GLY A 205 13.80 -0.98 9.52
C GLY A 205 14.49 -1.80 8.46
N ALA A 206 14.17 -3.08 8.46
CA ALA A 206 14.72 -4.04 7.53
C ALA A 206 13.65 -5.03 7.11
N LYS A 207 13.82 -5.62 5.94
CA LYS A 207 12.97 -6.69 5.40
C LYS A 207 13.85 -7.74 4.73
N ALA A 208 13.66 -8.98 5.12
CA ALA A 208 14.22 -10.16 4.49
C ALA A 208 13.11 -10.92 3.79
N ILE A 209 13.34 -11.35 2.56
CA ILE A 209 12.41 -12.16 1.77
C ILE A 209 13.18 -13.39 1.30
N TRP A 210 12.65 -14.56 1.60
CA TRP A 210 13.16 -15.85 1.15
C TRP A 210 12.05 -16.61 0.45
N ASP A 211 12.34 -17.15 -0.73
CA ASP A 211 11.41 -17.97 -1.49
C ASP A 211 11.96 -19.39 -1.58
N SER A 212 11.24 -20.34 -0.98
CA SER A 212 11.62 -21.75 -0.93
C SER A 212 11.54 -22.46 -2.28
N LYS A 213 10.80 -21.89 -3.24
CA LYS A 213 10.69 -22.41 -4.61
C LYS A 213 11.64 -21.76 -5.59
N SER A 214 12.35 -20.70 -5.17
CA SER A 214 13.34 -20.05 -6.02
C SER A 214 14.53 -20.96 -6.26
N THR A 215 14.90 -21.14 -7.53
CA THR A 215 16.06 -21.94 -7.96
C THR A 215 17.40 -21.37 -7.47
N THR A 216 17.44 -20.09 -7.11
CA THR A 216 18.65 -19.42 -6.62
C THR A 216 18.76 -19.39 -5.10
N SER A 217 17.69 -19.71 -4.36
CA SER A 217 17.60 -19.72 -2.87
C SER A 217 18.17 -18.47 -2.15
N ASN A 218 18.37 -17.37 -2.87
CA ASN A 218 18.97 -16.16 -2.32
C ASN A 218 17.95 -15.43 -1.43
N VAL A 219 18.40 -15.02 -0.24
CA VAL A 219 17.61 -14.17 0.65
C VAL A 219 17.72 -12.73 0.15
N GLY A 220 16.61 -12.13 -0.28
CA GLY A 220 16.53 -10.70 -0.59
C GLY A 220 16.52 -9.90 0.71
N LEU A 221 17.50 -9.03 0.91
CA LEU A 221 17.58 -8.16 2.08
C LEU A 221 17.41 -6.71 1.66
N GLU A 222 16.54 -5.99 2.36
CA GLU A 222 16.36 -4.55 2.24
C GLU A 222 16.52 -3.92 3.62
N VAL A 223 17.32 -2.86 3.72
CA VAL A 223 17.48 -2.07 4.93
C VAL A 223 17.18 -0.63 4.59
N GLY A 224 16.41 0.04 5.43
CA GLY A 224 16.08 1.43 5.22
C GLY A 224 15.96 2.23 6.51
N THR A 225 16.04 3.53 6.35
CA THR A 225 15.97 4.50 7.41
C THR A 225 15.18 5.71 6.95
N LYS A 226 14.55 6.38 7.91
CA LYS A 226 13.90 7.67 7.76
C LYS A 226 14.45 8.59 8.83
N ALA A 227 14.99 9.72 8.41
CA ALA A 227 15.45 10.78 9.28
C ALA A 227 14.61 12.04 9.02
N TYR A 228 13.99 12.57 10.08
CA TYR A 228 13.35 13.87 10.05
C TYR A 228 14.42 14.94 10.23
N LEU A 229 14.54 15.86 9.26
CA LEU A 229 15.51 16.96 9.33
C LEU A 229 14.91 18.12 10.10
N ASP A 230 13.62 18.37 9.86
CA ASP A 230 12.81 19.35 10.58
C ASP A 230 11.34 18.90 10.58
N ASN A 231 10.42 19.73 11.09
CA ASN A 231 8.99 19.41 11.14
C ASN A 231 8.29 19.40 9.76
N THR A 232 8.99 19.83 8.71
CA THR A 232 8.50 19.98 7.33
C THR A 232 9.23 19.07 6.34
N ALA A 233 10.37 18.50 6.71
CA ALA A 233 11.28 17.81 5.82
C ALA A 233 11.78 16.50 6.42
N PHE A 234 11.83 15.46 5.60
CA PHE A 234 12.47 14.20 5.96
C PHE A 234 13.19 13.56 4.78
N VAL A 235 14.26 12.85 5.09
CA VAL A 235 15.02 12.02 4.16
C VAL A 235 14.73 10.56 4.46
N LYS A 236 14.59 9.75 3.42
CA LYS A 236 14.55 8.29 3.50
C LYS A 236 15.67 7.72 2.65
N ALA A 237 16.30 6.67 3.15
CA ALA A 237 17.26 5.89 2.40
C ALA A 237 16.90 4.41 2.52
N LYS A 238 17.08 3.65 1.43
CA LYS A 238 16.94 2.20 1.40
C LYS A 238 18.08 1.61 0.58
N VAL A 239 18.65 0.51 1.04
CA VAL A 239 19.63 -0.28 0.30
C VAL A 239 19.13 -1.71 0.24
N ASN A 240 19.34 -2.37 -0.90
CA ASN A 240 19.11 -3.81 -1.02
C ASN A 240 20.41 -4.58 -1.28
N ASN A 241 20.37 -5.89 -1.10
CA ASN A 241 21.49 -6.79 -1.36
C ASN A 241 21.85 -6.97 -2.85
N ALA A 242 21.06 -6.39 -3.76
CA ALA A 242 21.38 -6.30 -5.18
C ALA A 242 22.24 -5.07 -5.53
N GLY A 243 22.62 -4.26 -4.53
CA GLY A 243 23.44 -3.06 -4.76
C GLY A 243 22.62 -1.86 -5.24
N VAL A 244 21.30 -1.81 -5.01
CA VAL A 244 20.50 -0.64 -5.35
C VAL A 244 20.32 0.23 -4.10
N LEU A 245 20.89 1.42 -4.15
CA LEU A 245 20.65 2.49 -3.18
C LEU A 245 19.49 3.35 -3.66
N VAL A 246 18.50 3.56 -2.79
CA VAL A 246 17.34 4.40 -3.03
C VAL A 246 17.33 5.52 -2.01
N LEU A 247 17.20 6.75 -2.48
CA LEU A 247 17.08 7.96 -1.68
C LEU A 247 15.73 8.61 -1.98
N GLY A 248 15.10 9.14 -0.94
CA GLY A 248 13.85 9.89 -1.00
C GLY A 248 13.98 11.15 -0.16
N TYR A 249 13.61 12.30 -0.71
CA TYR A 249 13.53 13.56 0.01
C TYR A 249 12.10 14.07 -0.08
N THR A 250 11.48 14.41 1.05
CA THR A 250 10.15 15.02 1.04
C THR A 250 10.18 16.31 1.85
N GLN A 251 9.63 17.36 1.26
CA GLN A 251 9.53 18.70 1.82
C GLN A 251 8.09 19.19 1.73
N ALA A 252 7.53 19.61 2.87
CA ALA A 252 6.36 20.47 2.91
C ALA A 252 6.81 21.91 2.63
N LEU A 253 6.36 22.47 1.50
CA LEU A 253 6.72 23.82 1.06
C LEU A 253 5.81 24.86 1.72
N ARG A 254 4.53 24.54 1.86
CA ARG A 254 3.49 25.33 2.53
C ARG A 254 2.46 24.37 3.14
N PRO A 255 1.61 24.82 4.08
CA PRO A 255 0.42 24.08 4.45
C PRO A 255 -0.36 23.67 3.18
N GLY A 256 -0.63 22.38 3.03
CA GLY A 256 -1.28 21.84 1.85
C GLY A 256 -0.38 21.55 0.64
N VAL A 257 0.89 21.95 0.61
CA VAL A 257 1.79 21.68 -0.54
C VAL A 257 3.00 20.86 -0.13
N LYS A 258 3.13 19.67 -0.70
CA LYS A 258 4.25 18.75 -0.47
C LYS A 258 4.95 18.41 -1.78
N ALA A 259 6.27 18.46 -1.78
CA ALA A 259 7.11 18.01 -2.87
C ALA A 259 7.99 16.86 -2.38
N SER A 260 8.01 15.77 -3.14
CA SER A 260 8.84 14.60 -2.89
C SER A 260 9.70 14.29 -4.11
N PHE A 261 10.95 13.91 -3.86
CA PHE A 261 11.94 13.56 -4.85
C PHE A 261 12.47 12.15 -4.55
N GLY A 262 12.66 11.35 -5.59
CA GLY A 262 13.12 9.98 -5.48
C GLY A 262 14.27 9.73 -6.44
N LEU A 263 15.31 9.07 -5.94
CA LEU A 263 16.48 8.67 -6.70
C LEU A 263 16.82 7.22 -6.38
N ALA A 264 16.90 6.35 -7.38
CA ALA A 264 17.45 5.01 -7.23
C ALA A 264 18.72 4.89 -8.06
N VAL A 265 19.80 4.45 -7.43
CA VAL A 265 21.14 4.32 -8.00
C VAL A 265 21.58 2.88 -7.85
N ASP A 266 21.86 2.21 -8.96
CA ASP A 266 22.57 0.93 -8.95
C ASP A 266 24.06 1.18 -8.68
N THR A 267 24.52 0.83 -7.48
CA THR A 267 25.91 1.01 -7.05
C THR A 267 26.88 0.07 -7.74
N SER A 268 26.38 -0.99 -8.38
CA SER A 268 27.22 -1.89 -9.19
C SER A 268 27.53 -1.33 -10.58
N LYS A 269 26.77 -0.31 -11.01
CA LYS A 269 26.83 0.31 -12.36
C LYS A 269 27.04 1.82 -12.33
N LEU A 270 27.79 2.33 -11.34
CA LEU A 270 28.02 3.77 -11.16
C LEU A 270 28.71 4.46 -12.36
N GLY A 271 29.49 3.70 -13.14
CA GLY A 271 30.22 4.21 -14.31
C GLY A 271 29.42 4.18 -15.63
N GLU A 272 28.26 3.55 -15.67
CA GLU A 272 27.43 3.48 -16.88
C GLU A 272 26.48 4.69 -16.95
N VAL A 273 26.85 5.70 -17.73
CA VAL A 273 25.91 6.74 -18.16
C VAL A 273 24.87 6.07 -19.04
N SER A 274 23.64 5.97 -18.54
CA SER A 274 22.48 5.39 -19.22
C SER A 274 22.54 5.62 -20.74
N ALA A 275 22.81 4.57 -21.51
CA ALA A 275 22.84 4.66 -22.96
C ALA A 275 21.45 5.10 -23.45
N ALA A 276 21.38 6.27 -24.08
CA ALA A 276 20.18 6.73 -24.75
C ALA A 276 19.81 5.71 -25.83
N GLY A 277 18.81 4.86 -25.57
CA GLY A 277 18.28 3.90 -26.55
C GLY A 277 17.95 2.50 -26.03
N THR A 278 18.39 2.10 -24.84
CA THR A 278 17.97 0.84 -24.21
C THR A 278 17.19 1.16 -22.93
N GLY A 279 15.92 0.77 -22.88
CA GLY A 279 14.92 1.20 -21.87
C GLY A 279 15.15 0.75 -20.40
N ALA A 280 16.39 0.62 -19.95
CA ALA A 280 16.77 0.33 -18.57
C ALA A 280 17.83 1.33 -18.11
N SER A 281 17.39 2.53 -17.68
CA SER A 281 18.28 3.48 -17.02
C SER A 281 18.83 2.88 -15.72
N ALA A 282 20.16 2.88 -15.57
CA ALA A 282 20.87 2.41 -14.37
C ALA A 282 20.51 3.24 -13.13
N HIS A 283 20.03 4.47 -13.35
CA HIS A 283 19.52 5.35 -12.32
C HIS A 283 18.08 5.76 -12.64
N LYS A 284 17.21 5.73 -11.65
CA LYS A 284 15.81 6.17 -11.77
C LYS A 284 15.63 7.42 -10.97
N VAL A 285 15.02 8.42 -11.59
CA VAL A 285 14.63 9.66 -10.93
C VAL A 285 13.14 9.84 -11.10
N GLY A 286 12.48 10.33 -10.07
CA GLY A 286 11.11 10.78 -10.18
C GLY A 286 10.75 11.79 -9.11
N THR A 287 9.59 12.40 -9.31
CA THR A 287 9.09 13.51 -8.52
C THR A 287 7.62 13.30 -8.21
N SER A 288 7.19 13.80 -7.07
CA SER A 288 5.78 13.82 -6.70
C SER A 288 5.43 15.16 -6.10
N LEU A 289 4.40 15.81 -6.64
CA LEU A 289 3.83 17.01 -6.03
C LEU A 289 2.42 16.69 -5.55
N THR A 290 2.13 17.02 -4.30
CA THR A 290 0.80 16.90 -3.72
C THR A 290 0.32 18.26 -3.26
N PHE A 291 -0.85 18.65 -3.76
CA PHE A 291 -1.60 19.83 -3.35
C PHE A 291 -2.83 19.36 -2.61
N GLU A 292 -3.06 19.90 -1.43
CA GLU A 292 -4.19 19.63 -0.57
C GLU A 292 -4.73 20.98 -0.13
N ALA A 293 -5.95 21.30 -0.56
CA ALA A 293 -6.63 22.49 -0.07
C ALA A 293 -6.82 22.35 1.45
N THR A 294 -6.25 23.30 2.19
CA THR A 294 -6.48 23.46 3.62
C THR A 294 -7.61 24.47 3.76
N ASP A 295 -8.70 24.05 4.43
CA ASP A 295 -9.82 24.94 4.80
C ASP A 295 -9.35 26.09 5.71
#